data_AF-A0A8K0W3T0-F1
#
_entry.id   AF-A0A8K0W3T0-F1
#
_cell.length_a   1.000
_cell.length_b   1.000
_cell.length_c   1.000
_cell.angle_alpha   90.00
_cell.angle_beta   90.00
_cell.angle_gamma   90.00
#
_symmetry.space_group_name_H-M   'P 1'
#
loop_
_entity.id
_entity.type
_entity.pdbx_description
1 polymer ?
#
loop_
_entity_poly.entity_id
_entity_poly.type
_entity_poly.pdbx_seq_one_letter_code
_entity_poly.pdbx_strand_id
1 'polypeptide(L)'
;MLTRDELVQRHQQAVAQLERKLRHIPPRVFPSGTKPTISDIYAHPKGIVIADIHPFLQLITIFRMYNDFAAAGFRARKKEQDINVTMGIFYWQMDENHSLTHAHSRIRWNILLALIALETPGARAQMDKVLEDFLNGFVMSWQETVLRVPHALQRYRQYWTARIWKPSKFDFVRWNKGQGKRMRAAMQALESIIPPQTFPASDFWERAAQLGEEEFKKYGNAWAVQYLLYVGQEARQAALEGRRDAAEALLTGDSLMEGFGDLGMDDTAPAYLSEEHFETPMVKALMVEITADEVRPTHEETEQWMDPSKAISLLEGTEHGIGSVADVFKSVPFVK
;
A
#
# COMPACT_ATOMS: atom_id res chain seq x y z
N MET A 1 -16.37 38.54 10.92
CA MET A 1 -17.38 37.98 10.01
C MET A 1 -16.85 38.15 8.60
N LEU A 2 -16.51 37.04 7.97
CA LEU A 2 -16.02 37.04 6.59
C LEU A 2 -17.14 37.42 5.61
N THR A 3 -16.79 38.16 4.57
CA THR A 3 -17.67 38.45 3.42
C THR A 3 -17.88 37.20 2.58
N ARG A 4 -18.93 37.19 1.74
CA ARG A 4 -19.19 36.09 0.80
C ARG A 4 -18.01 35.85 -0.13
N ASP A 5 -17.40 36.91 -0.65
CA ASP A 5 -16.27 36.79 -1.58
C ASP A 5 -15.03 36.20 -0.90
N GLU A 6 -14.76 36.58 0.36
CA GLU A 6 -13.69 35.97 1.16
C GLU A 6 -13.94 34.49 1.45
N LEU A 7 -15.20 34.09 1.70
CA LEU A 7 -15.57 32.67 1.89
C LEU A 7 -15.36 31.87 0.60
N VAL A 8 -15.74 32.43 -0.56
CA VAL A 8 -15.51 31.82 -1.88
C VAL A 8 -14.01 31.65 -2.14
N GLN A 9 -13.21 32.68 -1.87
CA GLN A 9 -11.76 32.61 -2.06
C GLN A 9 -11.11 31.54 -1.17
N ARG A 10 -11.50 31.48 0.12
CA ARG A 10 -11.01 30.45 1.04
C ARG A 10 -11.44 29.05 0.60
N HIS A 11 -12.64 28.90 0.05
CA HIS A 11 -13.11 27.64 -0.51
C HIS A 11 -12.24 27.17 -1.68
N GLN A 12 -12.00 28.05 -2.66
CA GLN A 12 -11.13 27.75 -3.80
C GLN A 12 -9.72 27.38 -3.35
N GLN A 13 -9.18 28.10 -2.36
CA GLN A 13 -7.89 27.76 -1.76
C GLN A 13 -7.93 26.39 -1.08
N ALA A 14 -9.00 26.05 -0.34
CA ALA A 14 -9.15 24.76 0.31
C ALA A 14 -9.24 23.60 -0.69
N VAL A 15 -9.96 23.78 -1.80
CA VAL A 15 -10.03 22.82 -2.91
C VAL A 15 -8.64 22.58 -3.50
N ALA A 16 -7.92 23.64 -3.85
CA ALA A 16 -6.58 23.54 -4.43
C ALA A 16 -5.58 22.89 -3.45
N GLN A 17 -5.66 23.21 -2.16
CA GLN A 17 -4.86 22.57 -1.11
C GLN A 17 -5.21 21.08 -0.97
N LEU A 18 -6.49 20.72 -1.05
CA LEU A 18 -6.94 19.34 -0.89
C LEU A 18 -6.39 18.47 -2.01
N GLU A 19 -6.53 18.92 -3.25
CA GLU A 19 -6.02 18.22 -4.42
C GLU A 19 -4.51 17.99 -4.32
N ARG A 20 -3.76 19.05 -3.98
CA ARG A 20 -2.30 18.97 -3.79
C ARG A 20 -1.94 17.99 -2.68
N LYS A 21 -2.58 18.11 -1.50
CA LYS A 21 -2.22 17.31 -0.33
C LYS A 21 -2.58 15.84 -0.47
N LEU A 22 -3.65 15.53 -1.20
CA LEU A 22 -4.07 14.16 -1.44
C LEU A 22 -3.36 13.51 -2.63
N ARG A 23 -2.60 14.24 -3.45
CA ARG A 23 -1.96 13.72 -4.68
C ARG A 23 -1.22 12.39 -4.47
N HIS A 24 -0.42 12.30 -3.40
CA HIS A 24 0.42 11.14 -3.08
C HIS A 24 -0.29 10.03 -2.30
N ILE A 25 -1.52 10.26 -1.85
CA ILE A 25 -2.33 9.23 -1.20
C ILE A 25 -3.12 8.50 -2.30
N PRO A 26 -2.99 7.17 -2.43
CA PRO A 26 -3.73 6.42 -3.44
C PRO A 26 -5.21 6.26 -3.03
N PRO A 27 -6.18 6.36 -3.97
CA PRO A 27 -7.62 6.28 -3.67
C PRO A 27 -8.04 5.02 -2.91
N ARG A 28 -7.39 3.87 -3.18
CA ARG A 28 -7.65 2.57 -2.55
C ARG A 28 -7.46 2.52 -1.02
N VAL A 29 -6.76 3.50 -0.44
CA VAL A 29 -6.62 3.60 1.03
C VAL A 29 -7.95 4.00 1.66
N PHE A 30 -8.77 4.77 0.95
CA PHE A 30 -10.07 5.18 1.42
C PHE A 30 -11.08 4.03 1.30
N PRO A 31 -12.00 3.85 2.26
CA PRO A 31 -13.01 2.80 2.20
C PRO A 31 -13.91 2.85 0.97
N SER A 32 -14.22 4.05 0.46
CA SER A 32 -15.00 4.26 -0.76
C SER A 32 -14.26 3.90 -2.05
N GLY A 33 -12.94 3.69 -1.99
CA GLY A 33 -12.08 3.57 -3.17
C GLY A 33 -11.81 4.88 -3.89
N THR A 34 -12.35 6.01 -3.40
CA THR A 34 -12.20 7.35 -3.96
C THR A 34 -11.58 8.30 -2.93
N LYS A 35 -10.88 9.33 -3.41
CA LYS A 35 -10.36 10.40 -2.53
C LYS A 35 -11.53 11.25 -2.02
N PRO A 36 -11.52 11.70 -0.75
CA PRO A 36 -12.55 12.60 -0.25
C PRO A 36 -12.49 13.94 -0.98
N THR A 37 -13.67 14.48 -1.26
CA THR A 37 -13.89 15.81 -1.82
C THR A 37 -13.86 16.87 -0.72
N ILE A 38 -13.84 18.15 -1.12
CA ILE A 38 -13.95 19.24 -0.14
C ILE A 38 -15.31 19.24 0.57
N SER A 39 -16.36 18.81 -0.13
CA SER A 39 -17.71 18.67 0.41
C SER A 39 -17.77 17.61 1.51
N ASP A 40 -17.05 16.49 1.34
CA ASP A 40 -16.92 15.46 2.38
C ASP A 40 -16.29 16.02 3.65
N ILE A 41 -15.27 16.89 3.51
CA ILE A 41 -14.58 17.53 4.63
C ILE A 41 -15.50 18.48 5.38
N TYR A 42 -16.30 19.28 4.67
CA TYR A 42 -17.23 20.22 5.30
C TYR A 42 -18.42 19.52 5.96
N ALA A 43 -19.07 18.59 5.24
CA ALA A 43 -20.31 17.99 5.68
C ALA A 43 -20.10 16.85 6.70
N HIS A 44 -19.03 16.07 6.55
CA HIS A 44 -18.83 14.83 7.30
C HIS A 44 -17.38 14.63 7.78
N PRO A 45 -16.81 15.56 8.57
CA PRO A 45 -15.41 15.46 8.99
C PRO A 45 -15.09 14.18 9.79
N LYS A 46 -16.09 13.61 10.48
CA LYS A 46 -15.95 12.30 11.19
C LYS A 46 -15.97 11.10 10.24
N GLY A 47 -16.64 11.20 9.09
CA GLY A 47 -16.72 10.13 8.09
C GLY A 47 -15.41 9.88 7.35
N ILE A 48 -14.44 10.80 7.49
CA ILE A 48 -13.10 10.71 6.89
C ILE A 48 -12.13 9.92 7.79
N VAL A 49 -12.53 9.61 9.02
CA VAL A 49 -11.73 8.80 9.94
C VAL A 49 -11.71 7.35 9.46
N ILE A 50 -10.51 6.82 9.26
CA ILE A 50 -10.30 5.44 8.80
C ILE A 50 -9.93 4.59 10.01
N ALA A 51 -10.77 3.59 10.33
CA ALA A 51 -10.69 2.82 11.58
C ALA A 51 -9.40 2.01 11.74
N ASP A 52 -8.79 1.55 10.64
CA ASP A 52 -7.52 0.81 10.64
C ASP A 52 -6.28 1.72 10.52
N ILE A 53 -6.46 3.05 10.53
CA ILE A 53 -5.35 4.01 10.62
C ILE A 53 -5.21 4.47 12.07
N HIS A 54 -3.95 4.55 12.55
CA HIS A 54 -3.66 5.06 13.88
C HIS A 54 -4.30 6.44 14.10
N PRO A 55 -4.95 6.72 15.24
CA PRO A 55 -5.58 8.01 15.53
C PRO A 55 -4.68 9.24 15.35
N PHE A 56 -3.39 9.13 15.67
CA PHE A 56 -2.43 10.22 15.46
C PHE A 56 -1.97 10.37 14.00
N LEU A 57 -2.30 9.43 13.12
CA LEU A 57 -1.94 9.44 11.71
C LEU A 57 -3.15 9.62 10.79
N GLN A 58 -4.30 10.05 11.34
CA GLN A 58 -5.49 10.36 10.54
C GLN A 58 -5.23 11.50 9.56
N LEU A 59 -6.14 11.70 8.60
CA LEU A 59 -5.93 12.63 7.48
C LEU A 59 -5.62 14.06 7.94
N ILE A 60 -6.20 14.51 9.05
CA ILE A 60 -5.91 15.79 9.69
C ILE A 60 -4.42 15.97 10.02
N THR A 61 -3.76 14.91 10.49
CA THR A 61 -2.32 14.94 10.77
C THR A 61 -1.52 15.03 9.48
N ILE A 62 -1.92 14.27 8.45
CA ILE A 62 -1.26 14.33 7.15
C ILE A 62 -1.32 15.73 6.56
N PHE A 63 -2.47 16.40 6.67
CA PHE A 63 -2.60 17.78 6.21
C PHE A 63 -1.74 18.77 6.99
N ARG A 64 -1.66 18.59 8.31
CA ARG A 64 -0.86 19.43 9.20
C ARG A 64 0.64 19.26 8.96
N MET A 65 1.09 18.03 8.75
CA MET A 65 2.49 17.65 8.58
C MET A 65 2.90 17.56 7.10
N TYR A 66 2.10 18.08 6.17
CA TYR A 66 2.33 17.88 4.73
C TYR A 66 3.75 18.28 4.30
N ASN A 67 4.28 19.38 4.83
CA ASN A 67 5.64 19.84 4.52
C ASN A 67 6.72 18.84 4.97
N ASP A 68 6.50 18.10 6.07
CA ASP A 68 7.42 17.04 6.52
C ASP A 68 7.37 15.83 5.56
N PHE A 69 6.18 15.46 5.08
CA PHE A 69 6.03 14.42 4.04
C PHE A 69 6.65 14.84 2.71
N ALA A 70 6.50 16.11 2.32
CA ALA A 70 7.09 16.68 1.10
C ALA A 70 8.62 16.73 1.18
N ALA A 71 9.19 17.13 2.32
CA ALA A 71 10.63 17.07 2.58
C ALA A 71 11.16 15.62 2.58
N ALA A 72 10.32 14.68 3.03
CA ALA A 72 10.58 13.25 2.92
C ALA A 72 10.45 12.71 1.47
N GLY A 73 9.93 13.49 0.52
CA GLY A 73 9.63 13.05 -0.84
C GLY A 73 8.60 11.92 -0.87
N PHE A 74 7.73 11.85 0.14
CA PHE A 74 6.72 10.81 0.32
C PHE A 74 7.29 9.37 0.35
N ARG A 75 8.56 9.20 0.71
CA ARG A 75 9.22 7.90 0.85
C ARG A 75 9.62 7.58 2.27
N ALA A 76 9.46 6.32 2.67
CA ALA A 76 9.91 5.87 3.97
C ALA A 76 11.45 5.80 3.95
N ARG A 77 12.07 6.30 5.01
CA ARG A 77 13.53 6.31 5.21
C ARG A 77 13.85 5.76 6.58
N LYS A 78 15.00 5.13 6.76
CA LYS A 78 15.42 4.60 8.06
C LYS A 78 16.07 5.68 8.92
N LYS A 79 16.97 6.46 8.35
CA LYS A 79 17.67 7.56 9.06
C LYS A 79 16.94 8.89 8.93
N GLU A 80 17.10 9.73 9.95
CA GLU A 80 16.77 11.18 9.98
C GLU A 80 15.31 11.58 9.74
N GLN A 81 14.45 10.66 9.30
CA GLN A 81 13.02 10.89 9.13
C GLN A 81 12.27 10.64 10.44
N ASP A 82 11.42 11.59 10.82
CA ASP A 82 10.51 11.47 11.97
C ASP A 82 9.68 10.17 11.88
N ILE A 83 9.45 9.54 13.02
CA ILE A 83 8.75 8.25 13.06
C ILE A 83 7.30 8.38 12.63
N ASN A 84 6.61 9.49 12.90
CA ASN A 84 5.23 9.70 12.49
C ASN A 84 5.13 9.90 10.98
N VAL A 85 6.11 10.56 10.35
CA VAL A 85 6.20 10.65 8.89
C VAL A 85 6.41 9.26 8.29
N THR A 86 7.35 8.49 8.86
CA THR A 86 7.62 7.11 8.42
C THR A 86 6.36 6.25 8.50
N MET A 87 5.71 6.23 9.67
CA MET A 87 4.49 5.46 9.87
C MET A 87 3.36 5.97 8.96
N GLY A 88 3.20 7.29 8.82
CA GLY A 88 2.21 7.89 7.91
C GLY A 88 2.36 7.35 6.48
N ILE A 89 3.60 7.26 5.97
CA ILE A 89 3.87 6.73 4.62
C ILE A 89 3.45 5.25 4.50
N PHE A 90 3.72 4.42 5.51
CA PHE A 90 3.27 3.02 5.55
C PHE A 90 1.74 2.89 5.69
N TYR A 91 1.11 3.72 6.53
CA TYR A 91 -0.33 3.69 6.77
C TYR A 91 -1.12 4.10 5.52
N TRP A 92 -0.70 5.20 4.91
CA TRP A 92 -1.33 5.80 3.74
C TRP A 92 -0.77 5.32 2.42
N GLN A 93 0.12 4.32 2.43
CA GLN A 93 0.64 3.65 1.23
C GLN A 93 1.24 4.63 0.19
N MET A 94 1.92 5.67 0.67
CA MET A 94 2.46 6.74 -0.19
C MET A 94 3.71 6.29 -0.97
N ASP A 95 4.42 5.27 -0.47
CA ASP A 95 5.62 4.72 -1.10
C ASP A 95 5.36 3.31 -1.64
N GLU A 96 5.46 3.16 -2.97
CA GLU A 96 5.31 1.88 -3.65
C GLU A 96 6.36 0.83 -3.25
N ASN A 97 7.50 1.28 -2.68
CA ASN A 97 8.56 0.41 -2.20
C ASN A 97 8.45 0.12 -0.72
N HIS A 98 7.72 0.94 0.05
CA HIS A 98 7.56 0.82 1.50
C HIS A 98 6.10 1.00 1.90
N SER A 99 5.29 -0.01 1.57
CA SER A 99 3.93 -0.10 2.02
C SER A 99 3.61 -1.53 2.38
N LEU A 100 2.47 -1.72 3.06
CA LEU A 100 1.97 -3.03 3.46
C LEU A 100 0.77 -3.44 2.59
N THR A 101 0.64 -2.88 1.39
CA THR A 101 -0.45 -3.20 0.47
C THR A 101 -0.03 -4.22 -0.57
N HIS A 102 -0.94 -5.14 -0.88
CA HIS A 102 -0.76 -6.07 -1.99
C HIS A 102 -0.98 -5.39 -3.37
N ALA A 103 -1.41 -4.12 -3.42
CA ALA A 103 -1.62 -3.42 -4.68
C ALA A 103 -0.30 -3.19 -5.46
N HIS A 104 0.82 -3.04 -4.77
CA HIS A 104 2.13 -2.84 -5.39
C HIS A 104 2.82 -4.19 -5.65
N SER A 105 3.24 -4.42 -6.91
CA SER A 105 3.90 -5.67 -7.29
C SER A 105 5.17 -5.95 -6.49
N ARG A 106 5.98 -4.91 -6.23
CA ARG A 106 7.20 -4.99 -5.43
C ARG A 106 6.91 -5.47 -4.00
N ILE A 107 5.85 -4.95 -3.38
CA ILE A 107 5.47 -5.39 -2.04
C ILE A 107 5.00 -6.85 -2.06
N ARG A 108 4.15 -7.24 -3.03
CA ARG A 108 3.73 -8.65 -3.19
C ARG A 108 4.91 -9.61 -3.33
N TRP A 109 5.92 -9.23 -4.10
CA TRP A 109 7.13 -10.02 -4.25
C TRP A 109 7.90 -10.16 -2.94
N ASN A 110 8.09 -9.07 -2.18
CA ASN A 110 8.71 -9.13 -0.86
C ASN A 110 7.93 -10.06 0.09
N ILE A 111 6.60 -9.97 0.11
CA ILE A 111 5.75 -10.80 0.99
C ILE A 111 5.88 -12.28 0.61
N LEU A 112 5.79 -12.59 -0.69
CA LEU A 112 5.94 -13.96 -1.17
C LEU A 112 7.30 -14.55 -0.77
N LEU A 113 8.37 -13.79 -1.01
CA LEU A 113 9.73 -14.22 -0.66
C LEU A 113 9.88 -14.41 0.86
N ALA A 114 9.29 -13.53 1.66
CA ALA A 114 9.28 -13.67 3.13
C ALA A 114 8.56 -14.95 3.56
N LEU A 115 7.38 -15.24 3.00
CA LEU A 115 6.64 -16.47 3.24
C LEU A 115 7.46 -17.71 2.86
N ILE A 116 8.07 -17.73 1.68
CA ILE A 116 8.91 -18.85 1.22
C ILE A 116 10.10 -19.05 2.15
N ALA A 117 10.80 -17.98 2.53
CA ALA A 117 11.95 -18.07 3.43
C ALA A 117 11.56 -18.63 4.81
N LEU A 118 10.42 -18.20 5.36
CA LEU A 118 9.90 -18.65 6.65
C LEU A 118 9.39 -20.11 6.62
N GLU A 119 8.87 -20.56 5.48
CA GLU A 119 8.32 -21.92 5.32
C GLU A 119 9.36 -22.95 4.87
N THR A 120 10.46 -22.52 4.25
CA THR A 120 11.49 -23.45 3.77
C THR A 120 12.44 -23.81 4.92
N PRO A 121 12.45 -25.06 5.42
CA PRO A 121 13.20 -25.40 6.64
C PRO A 121 14.70 -25.12 6.52
N GLY A 122 15.29 -25.39 5.34
CA GLY A 122 16.71 -25.12 5.08
C GLY A 122 17.05 -23.63 5.06
N ALA A 123 16.18 -22.79 4.48
CA ALA A 123 16.36 -21.34 4.50
C ALA A 123 16.20 -20.81 5.93
N ARG A 124 15.17 -21.24 6.65
CA ARG A 124 14.89 -20.85 8.03
C ARG A 124 16.00 -21.21 8.99
N ALA A 125 16.59 -22.40 8.86
CA ALA A 125 17.72 -22.82 9.68
C ALA A 125 18.98 -21.96 9.49
N GLN A 126 19.11 -21.27 8.35
CA GLN A 126 20.23 -20.37 8.05
C GLN A 126 19.94 -18.90 8.42
N MET A 127 18.70 -18.56 8.78
CA MET A 127 18.33 -17.19 9.15
C MET A 127 18.73 -16.89 10.59
N ASP A 128 19.32 -15.72 10.81
CA ASP A 128 19.49 -15.21 12.17
C ASP A 128 18.13 -14.76 12.77
N LYS A 129 18.08 -14.68 14.10
CA LYS A 129 16.86 -14.29 14.84
C LYS A 129 16.32 -12.93 14.39
N VAL A 130 17.19 -11.98 14.06
CA VAL A 130 16.80 -10.60 13.71
C VAL A 130 16.11 -10.58 12.35
N LEU A 131 16.63 -11.33 11.38
CA LEU A 131 16.00 -11.50 10.07
C LEU A 131 14.68 -12.26 10.19
N GLU A 132 14.64 -13.34 10.98
CA GLU A 132 13.40 -14.09 11.23
C GLU A 132 12.31 -13.19 11.84
N ASP A 133 12.64 -12.39 12.85
CA ASP A 133 11.70 -11.44 13.49
C ASP A 133 11.29 -10.32 12.52
N PHE A 134 12.20 -9.86 11.67
CA PHE A 134 11.91 -8.89 10.61
C PHE A 134 10.87 -9.42 9.61
N LEU A 135 11.06 -10.63 9.10
CA LEU A 135 10.18 -11.25 8.11
C LEU A 135 8.83 -11.64 8.72
N ASN A 136 8.80 -12.26 9.91
CA ASN A 136 7.56 -12.58 10.60
C ASN A 136 6.75 -11.32 10.89
N GLY A 137 7.39 -10.28 11.47
CA GLY A 137 6.71 -9.03 11.76
C GLY A 137 6.20 -8.33 10.49
N PHE A 138 6.92 -8.45 9.37
CA PHE A 138 6.48 -7.92 8.08
C PHE A 138 5.23 -8.63 7.57
N VAL A 139 5.22 -9.97 7.56
CA VAL A 139 4.06 -10.77 7.14
C VAL A 139 2.84 -10.48 8.01
N MET A 140 3.00 -10.44 9.34
CA MET A 140 1.90 -10.13 10.26
C MET A 140 1.36 -8.70 10.07
N SER A 141 2.25 -7.73 9.87
CA SER A 141 1.85 -6.33 9.60
C SER A 141 1.13 -6.17 8.26
N TRP A 142 1.54 -6.94 7.25
CA TRP A 142 0.85 -7.04 5.98
C TRP A 142 -0.55 -7.61 6.17
N GLN A 143 -0.70 -8.74 6.88
CA GLN A 143 -1.99 -9.35 7.18
C GLN A 143 -2.95 -8.39 7.89
N GLU A 144 -2.49 -7.65 8.91
CA GLU A 144 -3.32 -6.62 9.57
C GLU A 144 -3.76 -5.52 8.61
N THR A 145 -2.90 -5.13 7.66
CA THR A 145 -3.19 -4.07 6.69
C THR A 145 -4.24 -4.51 5.68
N VAL A 146 -4.13 -5.72 5.13
CA VAL A 146 -5.07 -6.25 4.14
C VAL A 146 -6.42 -6.64 4.74
N LEU A 147 -6.44 -7.12 5.98
CA LEU A 147 -7.65 -7.38 6.75
C LEU A 147 -8.33 -6.10 7.28
N ARG A 148 -7.71 -4.92 7.10
CA ARG A 148 -8.15 -3.64 7.68
C ARG A 148 -8.50 -3.78 9.16
N VAL A 149 -7.62 -4.44 9.91
CA VAL A 149 -7.81 -4.65 11.36
C VAL A 149 -7.94 -3.28 12.04
N PRO A 150 -9.03 -3.00 12.78
CA PRO A 150 -9.19 -1.73 13.48
C PRO A 150 -7.98 -1.43 14.37
N HIS A 151 -7.54 -0.17 14.43
CA HIS A 151 -6.30 0.20 15.12
C HIS A 151 -6.21 -0.30 16.57
N ALA A 152 -7.33 -0.27 17.30
CA ALA A 152 -7.40 -0.75 18.69
C ALA A 152 -7.05 -2.25 18.86
N LEU A 153 -7.12 -3.02 17.77
CA LEU A 153 -6.82 -4.46 17.72
C LEU A 153 -5.49 -4.78 17.03
N GLN A 154 -4.83 -3.78 16.43
CA GLN A 154 -3.54 -3.97 15.76
C GLN A 154 -2.43 -4.23 16.79
N ARG A 155 -1.62 -5.25 16.53
CA ARG A 155 -0.48 -5.65 17.35
C ARG A 155 0.84 -5.48 16.61
N TYR A 156 0.82 -5.67 15.29
CA TYR A 156 2.05 -5.79 14.51
C TYR A 156 2.39 -4.54 13.72
N ARG A 157 1.43 -3.89 13.04
CA ARG A 157 1.73 -2.82 12.06
C ARG A 157 2.58 -1.69 12.63
N GLN A 158 2.13 -1.06 13.73
CA GLN A 158 2.87 0.01 14.39
C GLN A 158 4.18 -0.50 15.02
N TYR A 159 4.12 -1.63 15.72
CA TYR A 159 5.27 -2.20 16.40
C TYR A 159 6.37 -2.53 15.40
N TRP A 160 6.03 -3.20 14.30
CA TRP A 160 6.95 -3.56 13.26
C TRP A 160 7.57 -2.32 12.61
N THR A 161 6.77 -1.34 12.15
CA THR A 161 7.34 -0.14 11.52
C THR A 161 8.30 0.60 12.47
N ALA A 162 7.91 0.82 13.73
CA ALA A 162 8.68 1.65 14.66
C ALA A 162 9.79 0.92 15.42
N ARG A 163 9.64 -0.38 15.69
CA ARG A 163 10.53 -1.16 16.56
C ARG A 163 11.30 -2.27 15.83
N ILE A 164 10.86 -2.66 14.64
CA ILE A 164 11.54 -3.70 13.85
C ILE A 164 12.14 -3.08 12.59
N TRP A 165 11.33 -2.55 11.67
CA TRP A 165 11.80 -1.99 10.40
C TRP A 165 12.70 -0.77 10.61
N LYS A 166 12.25 0.28 11.32
CA LYS A 166 13.04 1.52 11.47
C LYS A 166 14.45 1.29 12.07
N PRO A 167 14.61 0.55 13.19
CA PRO A 167 15.93 0.34 13.80
C PRO A 167 16.74 -0.80 13.16
N SER A 168 16.12 -1.67 12.36
CA SER A 168 16.83 -2.78 11.71
C SER A 168 17.77 -2.30 10.60
N LYS A 169 18.85 -3.05 10.37
CA LYS A 169 19.71 -2.90 9.19
C LYS A 169 19.02 -3.33 7.90
N PHE A 170 18.05 -4.24 8.00
CA PHE A 170 17.36 -4.86 6.87
C PHE A 170 16.28 -3.96 6.28
N ASP A 171 16.23 -3.90 4.97
CA ASP A 171 15.19 -3.23 4.20
C ASP A 171 14.62 -4.16 3.13
N PHE A 172 13.51 -3.75 2.51
CA PHE A 172 12.89 -4.50 1.42
C PHE A 172 13.82 -4.70 0.23
N VAL A 173 13.68 -5.84 -0.45
CA VAL A 173 14.33 -6.09 -1.74
C VAL A 173 13.89 -4.98 -2.69
N ARG A 174 14.84 -4.38 -3.42
CA ARG A 174 14.58 -3.33 -4.41
C ARG A 174 14.90 -3.88 -5.79
N TRP A 175 13.96 -3.73 -6.71
CA TRP A 175 14.09 -4.25 -8.06
C TRP A 175 14.28 -3.14 -9.08
N ASN A 176 15.38 -3.24 -9.83
CA ASN A 176 15.51 -2.46 -11.06
C ASN A 176 14.53 -2.97 -12.14
N LYS A 177 14.42 -2.25 -13.26
CA LYS A 177 13.48 -2.60 -14.35
C LYS A 177 13.72 -4.01 -14.91
N GLY A 178 14.98 -4.42 -15.07
CA GLY A 178 15.35 -5.74 -15.60
C GLY A 178 15.00 -6.87 -14.62
N GLN A 179 15.37 -6.71 -13.36
CA GLN A 179 15.02 -7.63 -12.27
C GLN A 179 13.51 -7.75 -12.11
N GLY A 180 12.76 -6.65 -12.18
CA GLY A 180 11.30 -6.69 -12.13
C GLY A 180 10.64 -7.38 -13.33
N LYS A 181 11.29 -7.42 -14.50
CA LYS A 181 10.83 -8.23 -15.64
C LYS A 181 11.06 -9.72 -15.36
N ARG A 182 12.26 -10.09 -14.91
CA ARG A 182 12.60 -11.48 -14.56
C ARG A 182 11.74 -12.02 -13.42
N MET A 183 11.55 -11.24 -12.37
CA MET A 183 10.67 -11.59 -11.25
C MET A 183 9.25 -11.89 -11.71
N ARG A 184 8.69 -11.11 -12.64
CA ARG A 184 7.36 -11.40 -13.21
C ARG A 184 7.32 -12.72 -13.97
N ALA A 185 8.36 -13.05 -14.72
CA ALA A 185 8.45 -14.33 -15.42
C ALA A 185 8.55 -15.50 -14.43
N ALA A 186 9.35 -15.36 -13.37
CA ALA A 186 9.45 -16.37 -12.31
C ALA A 186 8.10 -16.57 -11.59
N MET A 187 7.37 -15.49 -11.31
CA MET A 187 6.01 -15.54 -10.74
C MET A 187 5.03 -16.30 -11.65
N GLN A 188 5.08 -16.06 -12.97
CA GLN A 188 4.26 -16.80 -13.95
C GLN A 188 4.58 -18.29 -13.99
N ALA A 189 5.86 -18.66 -13.84
CA ALA A 189 6.25 -20.05 -13.74
C ALA A 189 5.67 -20.70 -12.47
N LEU A 190 5.70 -20.01 -11.33
CA LEU A 190 5.08 -20.48 -10.10
C LEU A 190 3.56 -20.63 -10.20
N GLU A 191 2.88 -19.68 -10.86
CA GLU A 191 1.43 -19.74 -11.12
C GLU A 191 1.03 -21.03 -11.87
N SER A 192 1.90 -21.58 -12.71
CA SER A 192 1.62 -22.82 -13.46
C SER A 192 1.72 -24.10 -12.61
N ILE A 193 2.33 -24.02 -11.43
CA ILE A 193 2.60 -25.16 -10.55
C ILE A 193 1.63 -25.15 -9.36
N ILE A 194 1.26 -23.96 -8.90
CA ILE A 194 0.37 -23.79 -7.75
C ILE A 194 -1.08 -23.87 -8.22
N PRO A 195 -1.92 -24.72 -7.60
CA PRO A 195 -3.30 -24.84 -8.00
C PRO A 195 -4.04 -23.50 -7.84
N PRO A 196 -4.93 -23.15 -8.79
CA PRO A 196 -5.69 -21.91 -8.71
C PRO A 196 -6.58 -21.90 -7.47
N GLN A 197 -6.94 -20.71 -6.99
CA GLN A 197 -7.97 -20.59 -5.96
C GLN A 197 -9.31 -21.08 -6.48
N THR A 198 -10.08 -21.74 -5.62
CA THR A 198 -11.43 -22.24 -5.94
C THR A 198 -12.52 -21.19 -5.81
N PHE A 199 -12.16 -20.00 -5.35
CA PHE A 199 -13.06 -18.87 -5.13
C PHE A 199 -12.38 -17.56 -5.56
N PRO A 200 -13.15 -16.47 -5.80
CA PRO A 200 -12.62 -15.17 -6.20
C PRO A 200 -11.65 -14.58 -5.15
N ALA A 201 -10.63 -13.83 -5.59
CA ALA A 201 -9.66 -13.21 -4.68
C ALA A 201 -10.33 -12.24 -3.69
N SER A 202 -11.45 -11.62 -4.08
CA SER A 202 -12.26 -10.75 -3.23
C SER A 202 -12.74 -11.44 -1.95
N ASP A 203 -13.00 -12.75 -2.03
CA ASP A 203 -13.60 -13.52 -0.94
C ASP A 203 -12.53 -14.11 -0.02
N PHE A 204 -11.26 -14.04 -0.43
CA PHE A 204 -10.15 -14.68 0.26
C PHE A 204 -10.06 -14.31 1.73
N TRP A 205 -10.15 -13.03 2.06
CA TRP A 205 -10.00 -12.57 3.43
C TRP A 205 -11.20 -12.94 4.31
N GLU A 206 -12.40 -12.96 3.73
CA GLU A 206 -13.60 -13.46 4.43
C GLU A 206 -13.46 -14.95 4.74
N ARG A 207 -13.02 -15.75 3.75
CA ARG A 207 -12.76 -17.19 3.92
C ARG A 207 -11.65 -17.44 4.93
N ALA A 208 -10.57 -16.67 4.86
CA ALA A 208 -9.44 -16.79 5.78
C ALA A 208 -9.84 -16.47 7.22
N ALA A 209 -10.73 -15.48 7.42
CA ALA A 209 -11.27 -15.14 8.75
C ALA A 209 -12.20 -16.22 9.33
N GLN A 210 -12.78 -17.08 8.49
CA GLN A 210 -13.61 -18.21 8.91
C GLN A 210 -12.80 -19.45 9.29
N LEU A 211 -11.50 -19.51 8.94
CA LEU A 211 -10.64 -20.62 9.31
C LEU A 211 -10.41 -20.63 10.82
N GLY A 212 -10.52 -21.81 11.44
CA GLY A 212 -10.09 -21.98 12.82
C GLY A 212 -8.59 -21.72 12.97
N GLU A 213 -8.13 -21.35 14.17
CA GLU A 213 -6.71 -21.03 14.42
C GLU A 213 -5.75 -22.14 13.95
N GLU A 214 -6.10 -23.40 14.20
CA GLU A 214 -5.29 -24.56 13.81
C GLU A 214 -5.25 -24.77 12.29
N GLU A 215 -6.35 -24.52 11.58
CA GLU A 215 -6.37 -24.55 10.12
C GLU A 215 -5.58 -23.39 9.52
N PHE A 216 -5.70 -22.20 10.11
CA PHE A 216 -4.92 -21.04 9.69
C PHE A 216 -3.42 -21.27 9.89
N LYS A 217 -3.00 -21.87 11.02
CA LYS A 217 -1.60 -22.27 11.24
C LYS A 217 -1.11 -23.27 10.18
N LYS A 218 -1.97 -24.21 9.78
CA LYS A 218 -1.63 -25.28 8.84
C LYS A 218 -1.64 -24.84 7.37
N TYR A 219 -2.61 -24.01 6.98
CA TYR A 219 -2.91 -23.67 5.58
C TYR A 219 -2.71 -22.19 5.24
N GLY A 220 -2.61 -21.31 6.23
CA GLY A 220 -2.63 -19.85 6.03
C GLY A 220 -1.52 -19.33 5.12
N ASN A 221 -0.31 -19.88 5.22
CA ASN A 221 0.80 -19.48 4.35
C ASN A 221 0.60 -19.97 2.90
N ALA A 222 0.08 -21.19 2.72
CA ALA A 222 -0.31 -21.71 1.41
C ALA A 222 -1.34 -20.81 0.72
N TRP A 223 -2.36 -20.45 1.50
CA TRP A 223 -3.45 -19.56 1.10
C TRP A 223 -2.94 -18.17 0.73
N ALA A 224 -2.05 -17.61 1.54
CA ALA A 224 -1.43 -16.31 1.27
C ALA A 224 -0.62 -16.32 -0.04
N VAL A 225 0.11 -17.39 -0.32
CA VAL A 225 0.83 -17.55 -1.60
C VAL A 225 -0.14 -17.61 -2.77
N GLN A 226 -1.19 -18.45 -2.70
CA GLN A 226 -2.21 -18.53 -3.75
C GLN A 226 -2.86 -17.16 -4.00
N TYR A 227 -3.20 -16.45 -2.93
CA TYR A 227 -3.80 -15.12 -3.00
C TYR A 227 -2.89 -14.11 -3.70
N LEU A 228 -1.61 -14.05 -3.31
CA LEU A 228 -0.65 -13.08 -3.88
C LEU A 228 -0.43 -13.30 -5.38
N LEU A 229 -0.41 -14.57 -5.81
CA LEU A 229 -0.30 -14.94 -7.23
C LEU A 229 -1.56 -14.57 -8.00
N TYR A 230 -2.74 -14.91 -7.45
CA TYR A 230 -4.01 -14.68 -8.14
C TYR A 230 -4.38 -13.20 -8.25
N VAL A 231 -4.19 -12.40 -7.19
CA VAL A 231 -4.31 -10.93 -7.27
C VAL A 231 -3.28 -10.36 -8.26
N GLY A 232 -2.14 -11.03 -8.43
CA GLY A 232 -1.15 -10.78 -9.48
C GLY A 232 -1.74 -10.89 -10.88
N GLN A 233 -2.50 -11.95 -11.10
CA GLN A 233 -3.18 -12.27 -12.35
C GLN A 233 -4.32 -11.30 -12.64
N GLU A 234 -5.25 -11.09 -11.69
CA GLU A 234 -6.39 -10.19 -11.88
C GLU A 234 -5.93 -8.75 -12.20
N ALA A 235 -4.95 -8.23 -11.47
CA ALA A 235 -4.40 -6.90 -11.73
C ALA A 235 -3.77 -6.78 -13.13
N ARG A 236 -3.19 -7.87 -13.67
CA ARG A 236 -2.67 -7.88 -15.05
C ARG A 236 -3.80 -7.93 -16.08
N GLN A 237 -4.84 -8.72 -15.84
CA GLN A 237 -6.00 -8.82 -16.72
C GLN A 237 -6.74 -7.47 -16.82
N ALA A 238 -7.05 -6.85 -15.67
CA ALA A 238 -7.67 -5.53 -15.63
C ALA A 238 -6.82 -4.46 -16.36
N ALA A 239 -5.50 -4.52 -16.24
CA ALA A 239 -4.60 -3.61 -16.95
C ALA A 239 -4.54 -3.87 -18.47
N LEU A 240 -4.77 -5.10 -18.92
CA LEU A 240 -4.86 -5.44 -20.35
C LEU A 240 -6.21 -5.00 -20.92
N GLU A 241 -7.30 -5.24 -20.20
CA GLU A 241 -8.66 -4.79 -20.55
C GLU A 241 -8.71 -3.27 -20.66
N GLY A 242 -8.28 -2.52 -19.64
CA GLY A 242 -8.29 -1.06 -19.71
C GLY A 242 -7.42 -0.48 -20.84
N ARG A 243 -6.34 -1.16 -21.26
CA ARG A 243 -5.55 -0.78 -22.44
C ARG A 243 -6.28 -1.06 -23.74
N ARG A 244 -7.02 -2.16 -23.80
CA ARG A 244 -7.85 -2.51 -24.94
C ARG A 244 -8.98 -1.49 -25.09
N ASP A 245 -9.68 -1.16 -24.01
CA ASP A 245 -10.75 -0.17 -24.00
C ASP A 245 -10.24 1.21 -24.43
N ALA A 246 -9.09 1.64 -23.90
CA ALA A 246 -8.47 2.90 -24.31
C ALA A 246 -8.05 2.90 -25.79
N ALA A 247 -7.57 1.77 -26.32
CA ALA A 247 -7.23 1.65 -27.74
C ALA A 247 -8.48 1.65 -28.62
N GLU A 248 -9.56 0.98 -28.20
CA GLU A 248 -10.85 0.99 -28.88
C GLU A 248 -11.44 2.41 -28.89
N ALA A 249 -11.41 3.13 -27.77
CA ALA A 249 -11.86 4.52 -27.66
C ALA A 249 -11.07 5.51 -28.54
N LEU A 250 -9.76 5.28 -28.71
CA LEU A 250 -8.94 6.06 -29.65
C LEU A 250 -9.29 5.77 -31.11
N LEU A 251 -9.68 4.54 -31.43
CA LEU A 251 -10.09 4.14 -32.78
C LEU A 251 -11.50 4.63 -33.13
N THR A 252 -12.39 4.77 -32.14
CA THR A 252 -13.76 5.27 -32.34
C THR A 252 -13.88 6.80 -32.35
N GLY A 253 -12.78 7.53 -32.09
CA GLY A 253 -12.68 8.98 -32.35
C GLY A 253 -13.41 9.91 -31.37
N ASP A 254 -14.25 9.41 -30.48
CA ASP A 254 -15.11 10.24 -29.62
C ASP A 254 -14.51 10.63 -28.25
N SER A 255 -13.38 10.04 -27.82
CA SER A 255 -13.04 10.03 -26.39
C SER A 255 -12.12 11.14 -25.87
N LEU A 256 -11.53 11.98 -26.74
CA LEU A 256 -10.48 12.91 -26.27
C LEU A 256 -11.01 14.20 -25.63
N MET A 257 -12.28 14.57 -25.83
CA MET A 257 -12.89 15.78 -25.24
C MET A 257 -13.77 15.53 -24.01
N GLU A 258 -14.27 14.30 -23.77
CA GLU A 258 -15.20 14.04 -22.66
C GLU A 258 -14.51 13.65 -21.33
N GLY A 259 -13.26 13.16 -21.37
CA GLY A 259 -12.57 12.60 -20.19
C GLY A 259 -12.04 13.61 -19.15
N PHE A 260 -12.13 14.91 -19.41
CA PHE A 260 -11.68 15.96 -18.47
C PHE A 260 -12.84 16.72 -17.81
N GLY A 261 -14.09 16.54 -18.28
CA GLY A 261 -15.22 17.36 -17.87
C GLY A 261 -15.93 16.95 -16.58
N ASP A 262 -15.71 15.73 -16.08
CA ASP A 262 -16.62 15.13 -15.08
C ASP A 262 -15.92 14.61 -13.80
N LEU A 263 -14.76 15.17 -13.47
CA LEU A 263 -14.16 14.97 -12.14
C LEU A 263 -14.80 15.91 -11.10
N GLY A 264 -16.13 15.85 -10.94
CA GLY A 264 -16.85 16.26 -9.73
C GLY A 264 -16.46 17.58 -9.07
N MET A 265 -16.04 18.57 -9.86
CA MET A 265 -15.75 19.93 -9.41
C MET A 265 -16.97 20.77 -9.74
N ASP A 266 -18.01 20.66 -8.92
CA ASP A 266 -18.96 21.76 -8.87
C ASP A 266 -18.21 22.93 -8.22
N ASP A 267 -17.48 23.71 -9.03
CA ASP A 267 -16.58 24.81 -8.63
C ASP A 267 -17.34 25.97 -7.95
N THR A 268 -18.66 25.84 -7.83
CA THR A 268 -19.49 26.79 -7.09
C THR A 268 -19.43 26.50 -5.60
N ALA A 269 -18.80 27.42 -4.88
CA ALA A 269 -18.85 27.52 -3.42
C ALA A 269 -20.27 27.21 -2.89
N PRO A 270 -20.45 26.18 -2.04
CA PRO A 270 -21.77 25.82 -1.55
C PRO A 270 -22.46 26.99 -0.85
N ALA A 271 -23.77 27.14 -1.08
CA ALA A 271 -24.54 28.25 -0.51
C ALA A 271 -24.57 28.24 1.04
N TYR A 272 -24.26 27.10 1.67
CA TYR A 272 -24.20 26.92 3.12
C TYR A 272 -22.81 27.17 3.74
N LEU A 273 -21.81 27.58 2.95
CA LEU A 273 -20.50 27.90 3.50
C LEU A 273 -20.58 29.01 4.55
N SER A 274 -19.95 28.77 5.69
CA SER A 274 -19.86 29.72 6.80
C SER A 274 -18.44 29.78 7.33
N GLU A 275 -18.12 30.84 8.05
CA GLU A 275 -16.84 31.00 8.75
C GLU A 275 -16.54 29.80 9.67
N GLU A 276 -17.57 29.24 10.33
CA GLU A 276 -17.45 28.08 11.22
C GLU A 276 -16.88 26.83 10.55
N HIS A 277 -17.18 26.61 9.26
CA HIS A 277 -16.63 25.48 8.52
C HIS A 277 -15.10 25.57 8.42
N PHE A 278 -14.57 26.78 8.20
CA PHE A 278 -13.14 27.04 8.11
C PHE A 278 -12.45 27.01 9.48
N GLU A 279 -13.21 27.16 10.56
CA GLU A 279 -12.68 27.08 11.92
C GLU A 279 -12.52 25.65 12.43
N THR A 280 -13.09 24.65 11.73
CA THR A 280 -12.94 23.24 12.08
C THR A 280 -11.46 22.80 12.06
N PRO A 281 -11.03 21.89 12.97
CA PRO A 281 -9.64 21.44 13.00
C PRO A 281 -9.15 20.82 11.69
N MET A 282 -10.03 20.10 10.97
CA MET A 282 -9.70 19.47 9.68
C MET A 282 -9.41 20.51 8.60
N VAL A 283 -10.28 21.52 8.46
CA VAL A 283 -10.09 22.57 7.45
C VAL A 283 -8.90 23.45 7.81
N LYS A 284 -8.68 23.78 9.09
CA LYS A 284 -7.46 24.49 9.51
C LYS A 284 -6.19 23.72 9.14
N ALA A 285 -6.15 22.41 9.36
CA ALA A 285 -5.01 21.59 8.97
C ALA A 285 -4.83 21.53 7.45
N LEU A 286 -5.93 21.41 6.70
CA LEU A 286 -5.94 21.46 5.24
C LEU A 286 -5.36 22.79 4.73
N MET A 287 -5.70 23.90 5.36
CA MET A 287 -5.28 25.25 4.97
C MET A 287 -3.85 25.62 5.37
N VAL A 288 -3.11 24.76 6.09
CA VAL A 288 -1.68 24.98 6.35
C VAL A 288 -0.94 25.11 5.02
N GLU A 289 -0.19 26.20 4.86
CA GLU A 289 0.52 26.52 3.63
C GLU A 289 1.56 25.44 3.28
N ILE A 290 1.64 25.11 1.98
CA ILE A 290 2.66 24.20 1.45
C ILE A 290 3.86 25.06 1.08
N THR A 291 4.93 24.92 1.87
CA THR A 291 6.15 25.74 1.74
C THR A 291 7.35 24.92 1.27
N ALA A 292 7.30 23.59 1.42
CA ALA A 292 8.36 22.71 0.97
C ALA A 292 8.16 22.32 -0.50
N ASP A 293 9.19 22.53 -1.31
CA ASP A 293 9.30 21.86 -2.61
C ASP A 293 9.49 20.36 -2.38
N GLU A 294 8.91 19.54 -3.26
CA GLU A 294 9.09 18.09 -3.19
C GLU A 294 10.56 17.74 -3.45
N VAL A 295 11.28 17.41 -2.38
CA VAL A 295 12.70 17.09 -2.46
C VAL A 295 12.85 15.71 -3.08
N ARG A 296 13.72 15.58 -4.09
CA ARG A 296 14.13 14.27 -4.59
C ARG A 296 14.88 13.55 -3.46
N PRO A 297 14.38 12.41 -2.97
CA PRO A 297 15.02 11.75 -1.85
C PRO A 297 16.44 11.34 -2.23
N THR A 298 17.39 11.67 -1.36
CA THR A 298 18.74 11.12 -1.40
C THR A 298 18.66 9.61 -1.19
N HIS A 299 19.44 8.85 -1.97
CA HIS A 299 19.42 7.40 -1.89
C HIS A 299 20.06 6.97 -0.57
N GLU A 300 19.26 6.45 0.35
CA GLU A 300 19.79 5.85 1.57
C GLU A 300 20.36 4.46 1.24
N GLU A 301 21.63 4.25 1.60
CA GLU A 301 22.25 2.93 1.57
C GLU A 301 21.69 2.10 2.73
N THR A 302 20.81 1.16 2.39
CA THR A 302 20.21 0.20 3.31
C THR A 302 20.55 -1.22 2.84
N GLU A 303 20.76 -2.13 3.80
CA GLU A 303 20.99 -3.55 3.49
C GLU A 303 19.65 -4.18 3.13
N GLN A 304 19.45 -4.58 1.88
CA GLN A 304 18.26 -5.34 1.50
C GLN A 304 18.31 -6.70 2.19
N TRP A 305 17.19 -7.18 2.71
CA TRP A 305 17.14 -8.45 3.45
C TRP A 305 17.50 -9.67 2.57
N MET A 306 17.41 -9.52 1.24
CA MET A 306 17.85 -10.51 0.25
C MET A 306 18.35 -9.80 -1.02
N ASP A 307 19.38 -10.36 -1.65
CA ASP A 307 19.82 -9.89 -2.97
C ASP A 307 18.73 -10.18 -4.03
N PRO A 308 18.36 -9.21 -4.90
CA PRO A 308 17.32 -9.42 -5.90
C PRO A 308 17.61 -10.54 -6.90
N SER A 309 18.89 -10.80 -7.22
CA SER A 309 19.26 -11.88 -8.14
C SER A 309 19.09 -13.23 -7.46
N LYS A 310 19.52 -13.34 -6.20
CA LYS A 310 19.27 -14.53 -5.36
C LYS A 310 17.77 -14.80 -5.19
N ALA A 311 16.97 -13.75 -4.97
CA ALA A 311 15.51 -13.87 -4.87
C ALA A 311 14.89 -14.47 -6.14
N ILE A 312 15.37 -14.06 -7.31
CA ILE A 312 14.90 -14.60 -8.59
C ILE A 312 15.36 -16.05 -8.77
N SER A 313 16.64 -16.36 -8.50
CA SER A 313 17.18 -17.72 -8.59
C SER A 313 16.45 -18.69 -7.65
N LEU A 314 16.06 -18.23 -6.46
CA LEU A 314 15.25 -19.00 -5.52
C LEU A 314 13.93 -19.43 -6.17
N LEU A 315 13.19 -18.49 -6.77
CA LEU A 315 11.91 -18.79 -7.42
C LEU A 315 12.06 -19.61 -8.71
N GLU A 316 13.14 -19.40 -9.45
CA GLU A 316 13.49 -20.19 -10.63
C GLU A 316 13.97 -21.62 -10.27
N GLY A 317 14.21 -21.91 -8.98
CA GLY A 317 14.71 -23.20 -8.51
C GLY A 317 16.16 -23.48 -8.88
N THR A 318 16.94 -22.44 -9.20
CA THR A 318 18.35 -22.53 -9.59
C THR A 318 19.31 -22.23 -8.44
N GLU A 319 18.80 -21.80 -7.28
CA GLU A 319 19.60 -21.53 -6.09
C GLU A 319 20.07 -22.83 -5.41
N HIS A 320 21.39 -22.99 -5.28
CA HIS A 320 21.96 -24.19 -4.66
C HIS A 320 21.69 -24.25 -3.14
N GLY A 321 21.29 -25.43 -2.65
CA GLY A 321 21.18 -25.72 -1.21
C GLY A 321 19.86 -25.35 -0.53
N ILE A 322 18.92 -24.72 -1.24
CA ILE A 322 17.60 -24.32 -0.66
C ILE A 322 16.45 -25.26 -1.11
N GLY A 323 16.71 -26.18 -2.04
CA GLY A 323 15.67 -26.99 -2.68
C GLY A 323 14.85 -26.16 -3.68
N SER A 324 14.18 -26.80 -4.63
CA SER A 324 13.32 -26.06 -5.56
C SER A 324 12.11 -25.50 -4.80
N VAL A 325 11.77 -24.22 -5.01
CA VAL A 325 10.53 -23.63 -4.50
C VAL A 325 9.31 -24.43 -4.96
N ALA A 326 9.37 -25.03 -6.16
CA ALA A 326 8.34 -25.95 -6.63
C ALA A 326 8.19 -27.18 -5.73
N ASP A 327 9.30 -27.71 -5.19
CA ASP A 327 9.27 -28.87 -4.29
C ASP A 327 8.73 -28.51 -2.91
N VAL A 328 9.06 -27.31 -2.40
CA VAL A 328 8.44 -26.76 -1.19
C VAL A 328 6.93 -26.75 -1.37
N PHE A 329 6.44 -26.18 -2.48
CA PHE A 329 5.01 -26.09 -2.73
C PHE A 329 4.31 -27.42 -3.03
N LYS A 330 5.00 -28.46 -3.52
CA LYS A 330 4.40 -29.82 -3.63
C LYS A 330 4.00 -30.40 -2.28
N SER A 331 4.72 -30.05 -1.21
CA SER A 331 4.43 -30.51 0.15
C SER A 331 3.44 -29.61 0.90
N VAL A 332 3.16 -28.42 0.36
CA VAL A 332 2.25 -27.45 0.98
C VAL A 332 0.80 -27.87 0.69
N PRO A 333 -0.03 -28.04 1.73
CA PRO A 333 -1.40 -28.45 1.54
C PRO A 333 -2.26 -27.26 1.07
N PHE A 334 -2.35 -27.09 -0.25
CA PHE A 334 -3.26 -26.15 -0.86
C PHE A 334 -4.71 -26.62 -0.75
N VAL A 335 -5.64 -25.69 -0.61
CA VAL A 335 -7.06 -26.00 -0.70
C VAL A 335 -7.42 -26.20 -2.16
N LYS A 336 -8.03 -27.35 -2.43
CA LYS A 336 -8.43 -27.83 -3.76
C LYS A 336 -9.88 -27.56 -4.05
#